data_AF-A0A2D4EYK3-F1
#
_entry.id   AF-A0A2D4EYK3-F1
#
_cell.length_a   1.000
_cell.length_b   1.000
_cell.length_c   1.000
_cell.angle_alpha   90.00
_cell.angle_beta   90.00
_cell.angle_gamma   90.00
#
_symmetry.space_group_name_H-M   'P 1'
#
loop_
_entity.id
_entity.type
_entity.pdbx_description
1 polymer ?
#
loop_
_entity_poly.entity_id
_entity_poly.type
_entity_poly.pdbx_seq_one_letter_code
_entity_poly.pdbx_strand_id
1 'polypeptide(L)'
;PIVLINLQCPTTQLCVSKCPDRFATYIEMQSSYRSYWEYYKQFCKPGFIKPRKSVTQVMRDEDCPSMIIPSRPFLKRCFPDFSTKNGVLTVANQTTFKDGRGKTRNVTDLREAANGINNVLDARSVGMKIFEDYASSWYWILIG
;
A
#
# COMPACT_ATOMS: atom_id res chain seq x y z
N PRO A 1 14.27 13.66 -19.04
CA PRO A 1 13.14 14.44 -18.50
C PRO A 1 12.50 13.68 -17.31
N ILE A 2 12.92 14.02 -16.10
CA ILE A 2 12.36 13.45 -14.87
C ILE A 2 11.04 14.18 -14.68
N VAL A 3 9.92 13.47 -14.85
CA VAL A 3 8.59 14.03 -14.59
C VAL A 3 8.60 14.51 -13.14
N LEU A 4 8.53 15.83 -12.95
CA LEU A 4 8.39 16.45 -11.65
C LEU A 4 6.96 16.15 -11.18
N ILE A 5 6.76 14.96 -10.63
CA ILE A 5 5.50 14.61 -10.01
C ILE A 5 5.35 15.60 -8.84
N ASN A 6 4.34 16.46 -8.87
CA ASN A 6 4.04 17.36 -7.76
C ASN A 6 3.61 16.48 -6.57
N LEU A 7 4.57 16.13 -5.72
CA LEU A 7 4.46 15.14 -4.65
C LEU A 7 3.72 15.68 -3.42
N GLN A 8 2.53 16.27 -3.59
CA GLN A 8 1.60 16.28 -2.47
C GLN A 8 1.36 14.83 -2.08
N CYS A 9 1.34 14.54 -0.78
CA CYS A 9 1.06 13.23 -0.22
C CYS A 9 -0.42 13.22 0.13
N PRO A 10 -1.34 13.01 -0.84
CA PRO A 10 -2.76 13.22 -0.62
C PRO A 10 -3.32 12.09 0.23
N THR A 11 -2.67 10.91 0.16
CA THR A 11 -2.93 9.76 1.01
C THR A 11 -1.83 9.65 2.04
N THR A 12 -2.25 9.53 3.29
CA THR A 12 -1.37 9.34 4.44
C THR A 12 -0.59 8.04 4.42
N GLN A 13 -0.94 7.08 3.55
CA GLN A 13 -0.23 5.80 3.41
C GLN A 13 0.97 5.87 2.47
N LEU A 14 1.04 6.86 1.58
CA LEU A 14 2.08 6.95 0.56
C LEU A 14 3.41 7.49 1.11
N CYS A 15 3.33 8.41 2.07
CA CYS A 15 4.45 9.16 2.63
C CYS A 15 4.56 8.93 4.13
N VAL A 16 4.92 7.71 4.51
CA VAL A 16 5.15 7.31 5.90
C VAL A 16 6.61 6.94 6.13
N SER A 17 7.05 7.02 7.38
CA SER A 17 8.38 6.55 7.78
C SER A 17 8.55 5.04 7.58
N LYS A 18 7.49 4.26 7.81
CA LYS A 18 7.45 2.82 7.61
C LYS A 18 6.20 2.42 6.83
N CYS A 19 6.40 1.70 5.72
CA CYS A 19 5.28 1.21 4.92
C CYS A 19 4.41 0.20 5.70
N PRO A 20 3.09 0.19 5.46
CA PRO A 20 2.20 -0.78 6.05
C PRO A 20 2.55 -2.20 5.58
N ASP A 21 2.45 -3.15 6.50
CA ASP A 21 2.79 -4.57 6.34
C ASP A 21 1.57 -5.50 6.40
N ARG A 22 0.39 -4.99 6.78
CA ARG A 22 -0.85 -5.78 6.89
C ARG A 22 -2.07 -4.96 6.47
N PHE A 23 -3.13 -5.68 6.10
CA PHE A 23 -4.44 -5.07 5.90
C PHE A 23 -5.02 -4.63 7.24
N ALA A 24 -5.62 -3.44 7.28
CA ALA A 24 -6.38 -2.97 8.43
C ALA A 24 -7.46 -1.99 7.98
N THR A 25 -8.62 -1.98 8.62
CA THR A 25 -9.71 -1.06 8.28
C THR A 25 -10.02 -0.12 9.44
N TYR A 26 -10.51 1.09 9.15
CA TYR A 26 -10.85 2.05 10.20
C TYR A 26 -11.96 1.51 11.13
N ILE A 27 -12.88 0.70 10.58
CA ILE A 27 -13.95 0.05 11.36
C ILE A 27 -13.37 -0.99 12.32
N GLU A 28 -12.51 -1.88 11.83
CA GLU A 28 -11.84 -2.88 12.66
C GLU A 28 -10.97 -2.22 13.75
N MET A 29 -10.27 -1.14 13.40
CA MET A 29 -9.54 -0.34 14.36
C MET A 29 -10.46 0.22 15.44
N GLN A 30 -11.64 0.76 15.10
CA GLN A 30 -12.59 1.26 16.10
C GLN A 30 -13.11 0.14 17.01
N SER A 31 -13.47 -1.02 16.45
CA SER A 31 -13.95 -2.17 17.21
C SER A 31 -12.88 -2.72 18.15
N SER A 32 -11.61 -2.72 17.71
CA SER A 32 -10.47 -3.26 18.45
C SER A 32 -9.43 -2.16 18.78
N TYR A 33 -9.91 -1.02 19.26
CA TYR A 33 -9.11 0.20 19.46
C TYR A 33 -7.81 -0.05 20.22
N ARG A 34 -7.87 -0.79 21.33
CA ARG A 34 -6.72 -1.02 22.22
C ARG A 34 -5.55 -1.71 21.53
N SER A 35 -5.78 -2.57 20.55
CA SER A 35 -4.74 -3.35 19.88
C SER A 35 -4.33 -2.77 18.52
N TYR A 36 -5.25 -2.09 17.82
CA TYR A 36 -5.00 -1.62 16.45
C TYR A 36 -4.60 -0.14 16.38
N TRP A 37 -4.93 0.68 17.38
CA TRP A 37 -4.73 2.14 17.29
C TRP A 37 -3.28 2.56 17.10
N GLU A 38 -2.35 1.97 17.86
CA GLU A 38 -0.93 2.30 17.80
C GLU A 38 -0.32 2.06 16.41
N TYR A 39 -0.84 1.05 15.71
CA TYR A 39 -0.49 0.79 14.33
C TYR A 39 -1.17 1.78 13.38
N TYR A 40 -2.50 1.92 13.50
CA TYR A 40 -3.31 2.67 12.55
C TYR A 40 -2.98 4.17 12.53
N LYS A 41 -2.71 4.77 13.69
CA LYS A 41 -2.45 6.22 13.84
C LYS A 41 -1.22 6.69 13.06
N GLN A 42 -0.28 5.79 12.76
CA GLN A 42 0.93 6.10 11.97
C GLN A 42 0.60 6.51 10.53
N PHE A 43 -0.59 6.12 10.06
CA PHE A 43 -1.11 6.42 8.73
C PHE A 43 -2.21 7.48 8.79
N CYS A 44 -2.32 8.28 9.85
CA CYS A 44 -3.27 9.40 9.94
C CYS A 44 -2.54 10.74 9.84
N LYS A 45 -3.30 11.83 9.68
CA LYS A 45 -2.76 13.19 9.74
C LYS A 45 -2.07 13.44 11.10
N PRO A 46 -0.98 14.22 11.13
CA PRO A 46 -0.31 14.60 12.38
C PRO A 46 -1.31 15.26 13.35
N GLY A 47 -1.30 14.83 14.61
CA GLY A 47 -2.18 15.37 15.64
C GLY A 47 -3.60 14.78 15.66
N PHE A 48 -3.92 13.80 14.81
CA PHE A 48 -5.19 13.08 14.91
C PHE A 48 -5.17 12.10 16.09
N ILE A 49 -5.96 12.39 17.13
CA ILE A 49 -6.02 11.61 18.39
C ILE A 49 -7.44 11.15 18.75
N LYS A 50 -8.41 11.32 17.84
CA LYS A 50 -9.84 11.13 18.12
C LYS A 50 -10.40 9.88 17.41
N PRO A 51 -10.14 8.66 17.94
CA PRO A 51 -10.59 7.39 17.34
C PRO A 51 -12.11 7.20 17.33
N ARG A 52 -12.85 7.96 18.15
CA ARG A 52 -14.32 7.92 18.24
C ARG A 52 -15.03 8.81 17.21
N LYS A 53 -14.28 9.52 16.37
CA LYS A 53 -14.86 10.32 15.29
C LYS A 53 -15.55 9.37 14.30
N SER A 54 -16.73 9.75 13.82
CA SER A 54 -17.49 8.87 12.91
C SER A 54 -16.69 8.60 11.63
N VAL A 55 -16.81 7.38 11.09
CA VAL A 55 -16.13 6.98 9.83
C VAL A 55 -16.37 8.02 8.74
N THR A 56 -17.61 8.49 8.59
CA THR A 56 -18.01 9.48 7.58
C THR A 56 -17.28 10.81 7.74
N GLN A 57 -17.09 11.28 8.98
CA GLN A 57 -16.34 12.52 9.24
C GLN A 57 -14.84 12.33 9.01
N VAL A 58 -14.28 11.18 9.39
CA VAL A 58 -12.86 10.86 9.17
C VAL A 58 -12.53 10.81 7.68
N MET A 59 -13.41 10.23 6.86
CA MET A 59 -13.24 10.24 5.40
C MET A 59 -13.40 11.63 4.81
N ARG A 60 -14.40 12.40 5.27
CA ARG A 60 -14.66 13.76 4.77
C ARG A 60 -13.48 14.70 5.06
N ASP A 61 -12.92 14.60 6.26
CA ASP A 61 -11.84 15.48 6.71
C ASP A 61 -10.45 14.91 6.32
N GLU A 62 -10.43 13.76 5.66
CA GLU A 62 -9.22 13.02 5.26
C GLU A 62 -8.22 12.82 6.40
N ASP A 63 -8.75 12.64 7.62
CA ASP A 63 -7.93 12.51 8.84
C ASP A 63 -7.12 11.22 8.84
N CYS A 64 -7.73 10.14 8.35
CA CYS A 64 -7.17 8.81 8.29
C CYS A 64 -7.69 8.09 7.04
N PRO A 65 -6.98 7.07 6.55
CA PRO A 65 -7.47 6.24 5.47
C PRO A 65 -8.69 5.42 5.90
N SER A 66 -9.45 4.92 4.93
CA SER A 66 -10.54 3.95 5.18
C SER A 66 -10.02 2.53 5.40
N MET A 67 -9.02 2.16 4.62
CA MET A 67 -8.34 0.88 4.69
C MET A 67 -6.84 1.10 4.46
N ILE A 68 -6.05 0.28 5.13
CA ILE A 68 -4.61 0.19 4.99
C ILE A 68 -4.30 -1.03 4.12
N ILE A 69 -3.44 -0.85 3.12
CA ILE A 69 -3.04 -1.89 2.18
C ILE A 69 -1.54 -2.18 2.35
N PRO A 70 -1.11 -3.44 2.56
CA PRO A 70 0.29 -3.81 2.62
C PRO A 70 1.07 -3.28 1.42
N SER A 71 2.19 -2.63 1.70
CA SER A 71 2.95 -1.87 0.73
C SER A 71 4.46 -2.03 0.94
N ARG A 72 5.24 -1.83 -0.11
CA ARG A 72 6.70 -1.79 -0.06
C ARG A 72 7.25 -0.42 -0.45
N PRO A 73 8.41 -0.05 0.09
CA PRO A 73 9.06 1.19 -0.27
C PRO A 73 9.57 1.14 -1.72
N PHE A 74 9.28 2.20 -2.48
CA PHE A 74 9.80 2.46 -3.82
C PHE A 74 9.91 3.98 -4.00
N LEU A 75 11.10 4.49 -4.36
CA LEU A 75 11.37 5.94 -4.49
C LEU A 75 10.92 6.76 -3.26
N LYS A 76 11.22 6.29 -2.05
CA LYS A 76 10.83 6.90 -0.76
C LYS A 76 9.31 7.00 -0.52
N ARG A 77 8.53 6.16 -1.20
CA ARG A 77 7.07 6.09 -1.10
C ARG A 77 6.59 4.67 -0.94
N CYS A 78 5.43 4.49 -0.33
CA CYS A 78 4.85 3.17 -0.14
C CYS A 78 3.83 2.87 -1.23
N PHE A 79 4.10 1.82 -2.00
CA PHE A 79 3.18 1.33 -3.02
C PHE A 79 2.74 -0.09 -2.67
N PRO A 80 1.50 -0.50 -2.99
CA PRO A 80 1.00 -1.82 -2.64
C PRO A 80 1.96 -2.94 -3.06
N ASP A 81 2.07 -3.97 -2.23
CA ASP A 81 2.98 -5.10 -2.46
C ASP A 81 2.41 -6.12 -3.46
N PHE A 82 2.15 -5.65 -4.68
CA PHE A 82 1.69 -6.52 -5.75
C PHE A 82 2.79 -7.52 -6.13
N SER A 83 2.49 -8.80 -5.99
CA SER A 83 3.35 -9.91 -6.38
C SER A 83 2.53 -10.97 -7.11
N THR A 84 3.12 -11.62 -8.10
CA THR A 84 2.47 -12.73 -8.81
C THR A 84 3.02 -14.04 -8.27
N LYS A 85 2.14 -14.87 -7.70
CA LYS A 85 2.48 -16.23 -7.27
C LYS A 85 1.70 -17.22 -8.10
N ASN A 86 2.38 -18.11 -8.81
CA ASN A 86 1.77 -19.13 -9.68
C ASN A 86 0.76 -18.53 -10.69
N GLY A 87 1.07 -17.37 -11.27
CA GLY A 87 0.19 -16.66 -12.20
C GLY A 87 -0.97 -15.90 -11.56
N VAL A 88 -1.13 -15.96 -10.23
CA VAL A 88 -2.19 -15.25 -9.49
C VAL A 88 -1.62 -13.99 -8.85
N LEU A 89 -2.31 -12.87 -9.06
CA LEU A 89 -1.98 -11.60 -8.42
C LEU A 89 -2.29 -11.66 -6.92
N THR A 90 -1.30 -11.28 -6.10
CA THR A 90 -1.40 -11.22 -4.65
C THR A 90 -0.90 -9.88 -4.13
N VAL A 91 -1.37 -9.49 -2.94
CA VAL A 91 -0.78 -8.42 -2.14
C VAL A 91 -0.38 -9.03 -0.81
N ALA A 92 0.91 -8.93 -0.48
CA ALA A 92 1.48 -9.56 0.72
C ALA A 92 1.07 -11.03 0.90
N ASN A 93 1.16 -11.83 -0.17
CA ASN A 93 0.78 -13.26 -0.23
C ASN A 93 -0.72 -13.57 -0.07
N GLN A 94 -1.58 -12.56 -0.05
CA GLN A 94 -3.04 -12.74 0.02
C GLN A 94 -3.67 -12.41 -1.32
N THR A 95 -4.71 -13.16 -1.69
CA THR A 95 -5.51 -12.92 -2.90
C THR A 95 -6.78 -12.14 -2.62
N THR A 96 -7.17 -12.02 -1.34
CA THR A 96 -8.37 -11.31 -0.93
C THR A 96 -8.11 -10.44 0.29
N PHE A 97 -8.93 -9.40 0.47
CA PHE A 97 -8.86 -8.47 1.58
C PHE A 97 -10.25 -7.96 1.95
N LYS A 98 -10.41 -7.43 3.17
CA LYS A 98 -11.66 -6.81 3.61
C LYS A 98 -11.68 -5.34 3.20
N ASP A 99 -12.74 -4.91 2.53
CA ASP A 99 -12.89 -3.53 2.03
C ASP A 99 -13.31 -2.50 3.08
N GLY A 100 -13.43 -2.90 4.35
CA GLY A 100 -13.89 -2.05 5.44
C GLY A 100 -15.40 -1.75 5.40
N ARG A 101 -16.17 -2.35 4.50
CA ARG A 101 -17.65 -2.34 4.47
C ARG A 101 -18.25 -3.71 4.79
N GLY A 102 -17.44 -4.61 5.35
CA GLY A 102 -17.82 -5.97 5.69
C GLY A 102 -17.79 -6.94 4.50
N LYS A 103 -17.30 -6.53 3.33
CA LYS A 103 -17.19 -7.40 2.15
C LYS A 103 -15.73 -7.76 1.88
N THR A 104 -15.51 -9.02 1.54
CA THR A 104 -14.21 -9.50 1.06
C THR A 104 -14.12 -9.25 -0.45
N ARG A 105 -13.03 -8.65 -0.90
CA ARG A 105 -12.73 -8.30 -2.30
C ARG A 105 -11.46 -8.99 -2.76
N ASN A 106 -11.35 -9.18 -4.07
CA ASN A 106 -10.17 -9.78 -4.69
C ASN A 106 -9.12 -8.69 -4.93
N VAL A 107 -7.84 -9.03 -4.77
CA VAL A 107 -6.71 -8.12 -5.02
C VAL A 107 -6.68 -7.58 -6.45
N THR A 108 -7.30 -8.28 -7.41
CA THR A 108 -7.54 -7.77 -8.77
C THR A 108 -8.29 -6.43 -8.76
N ASP A 109 -9.30 -6.29 -7.89
CA ASP A 109 -10.09 -5.07 -7.76
C ASP A 109 -9.22 -3.89 -7.27
N LEU A 110 -8.20 -4.16 -6.44
CA LEU A 110 -7.23 -3.13 -6.00
C LEU A 110 -6.36 -2.66 -7.15
N ARG A 111 -5.95 -3.57 -8.05
CA ARG A 111 -5.15 -3.19 -9.22
C ARG A 111 -5.97 -2.32 -10.16
N GLU A 112 -7.23 -2.70 -10.41
CA GLU A 112 -8.14 -1.93 -11.25
C GLU A 112 -8.43 -0.54 -10.66
N ALA A 113 -8.63 -0.44 -9.35
CA ALA A 113 -8.79 0.84 -8.66
C ALA A 113 -7.50 1.70 -8.68
N ALA A 114 -6.34 1.05 -8.70
CA ALA A 114 -5.04 1.69 -8.81
C ALA A 114 -4.65 2.04 -10.26
N ASN A 115 -5.53 1.81 -11.25
CA ASN A 115 -5.22 2.05 -12.66
C ASN A 115 -4.75 3.49 -12.96
N GLY A 116 -5.20 4.49 -12.19
CA GLY A 116 -4.71 5.88 -12.30
C GLY A 116 -3.24 6.08 -11.88
N ILE A 117 -2.63 5.11 -11.20
CA ILE A 117 -1.25 5.11 -10.70
C ILE A 117 -0.41 4.00 -11.39
N ASN A 118 -0.99 3.26 -12.35
CA ASN A 118 -0.38 2.08 -12.97
C ASN A 118 1.00 2.31 -13.55
N ASN A 119 1.25 3.43 -14.24
CA ASN A 119 2.54 3.67 -14.88
C ASN A 119 3.74 3.53 -13.91
N VAL A 120 3.57 3.95 -12.66
CA VAL A 120 4.62 3.83 -11.63
C VAL A 120 4.70 2.41 -11.07
N LEU A 121 3.54 1.76 -10.87
CA LEU A 121 3.46 0.39 -10.37
C LEU A 121 4.01 -0.61 -11.39
N ASP A 122 3.66 -0.47 -12.66
CA ASP A 122 4.12 -1.29 -13.77
C ASP A 122 5.62 -1.09 -13.99
N ALA A 123 6.11 0.16 -13.99
CA ALA A 123 7.55 0.45 -14.09
C ALA A 123 8.36 -0.17 -12.94
N ARG A 124 7.84 -0.15 -11.70
CA ARG A 124 8.45 -0.86 -10.57
C ARG A 124 8.49 -2.37 -10.82
N SER A 125 7.39 -2.96 -11.29
CA SER A 125 7.30 -4.41 -11.51
C SER A 125 8.27 -4.89 -12.59
N VAL A 126 8.38 -4.15 -13.69
CA VAL A 126 9.31 -4.42 -14.80
C VAL A 126 10.75 -4.20 -14.35
N GLY A 127 11.02 -3.08 -13.66
CA GLY A 127 12.36 -2.81 -13.11
C GLY A 127 12.85 -3.92 -12.19
N MET A 128 12.01 -4.40 -11.26
CA MET A 128 12.39 -5.51 -10.36
C MET A 128 12.71 -6.80 -11.10
N LYS A 129 11.96 -7.15 -12.15
CA LYS A 129 12.25 -8.33 -12.98
C LYS A 129 13.60 -8.20 -13.70
N ILE A 130 13.87 -7.03 -14.28
CA ILE A 130 15.15 -6.77 -14.96
C ILE A 130 16.32 -6.88 -13.97
N PHE A 131 16.18 -6.33 -12.76
CA PHE A 131 17.21 -6.45 -11.72
C PHE A 131 17.40 -7.90 -11.25
N GLU A 132 16.32 -8.67 -11.15
CA GLU A 132 16.37 -10.10 -10.80
C GLU A 132 17.14 -10.90 -11.87
N ASP A 133 16.85 -10.68 -13.15
CA ASP A 133 17.55 -11.33 -14.26
C ASP A 133 19.05 -10.95 -14.31
N TYR A 134 19.38 -9.67 -14.08
CA TYR A 134 20.76 -9.19 -14.04
C TYR A 134 21.53 -9.75 -12.83
N ALA A 135 20.93 -9.74 -11.64
CA ALA A 135 21.54 -10.28 -10.42
C ALA A 135 21.72 -11.80 -10.49
N SER A 136 20.77 -12.52 -11.10
CA SER A 136 20.88 -13.97 -11.34
C SER A 136 22.00 -14.27 -12.36
N SER A 137 22.14 -13.44 -13.38
CA SER A 137 23.18 -13.58 -14.41
C SER A 137 24.55 -13.04 -13.98
N TRP A 138 24.63 -12.31 -12.86
CA TRP A 138 25.86 -11.69 -12.37
C TRP A 138 27.01 -12.68 -12.17
N TYR A 139 26.71 -13.89 -11.70
CA TYR A 139 27.70 -14.96 -11.55
C TYR A 139 28.33 -15.34 -12.89
N TRP A 140 27.55 -15.38 -13.98
CA TRP A 140 28.05 -15.67 -15.33
C TRP A 140 28.83 -14.51 -15.93
N ILE A 141 28.49 -13.26 -15.59
CA ILE A 141 29.23 -12.06 -16.02
C ILE A 141 30.63 -12.03 -15.37
N LEU A 142 30.77 -12.47 -14.12
CA LEU A 142 32.04 -12.43 -13.39
C LEU A 142 33.01 -13.57 -13.71
N ILE A 143 32.53 -14.67 -14.31
CA ILE A 143 33.37 -15.82 -14.70
C ILE A 143 33.73 -15.75 -16.20
N GLY A 144 33.42 -14.62 -16.86
CA GLY A 144 33.90 -14.29 -18.20
C GLY A 144 35.41 -14.10 -18.26
#